data_AF-A0A8T5AJ68-F1
#
_entry.id   AF-A0A8T5AJ68-F1
#
_cell.length_a   1.000
_cell.length_b   1.000
_cell.length_c   1.000
_cell.angle_alpha   90.00
_cell.angle_beta   90.00
_cell.angle_gamma   90.00
#
_symmetry.space_group_name_H-M   'P 1'
#
loop_
_entity.id
_entity.type
_entity.pdbx_description
1 polymer ?
#
loop_
_entity_poly.entity_id
_entity_poly.type
_entity_poly.pdbx_seq_one_letter_code
_entity_poly.pdbx_strand_id
1 'polypeptide(L)'
;MKIVAADSAAAILNDEFEPLCVVATSAVLVKPPYRQASIVLARPVFEDVNSQKLIIHEALLCQELLKTQRSDAVHIDMTLGGITLEQLTLTRLAAMPISSKAKDSIRQALPKLRKLAADIKREHGVEVLAIGKESIPIRIAELTAGAHAIVFAADKVMKESRELKLGLPIACEVKLFENGVLLRSLLPAEHDLSGIAKDEKGSLKMVQISEYANPRSRGFRALTIIPKI
;
A
#
# COMPACT_ATOMS: atom_id res chain seq x y z
N MET A 1 6.42 -3.85 20.69
CA MET A 1 6.92 -4.28 19.38
C MET A 1 6.80 -3.11 18.41
N LYS A 2 7.79 -2.87 17.55
CA LYS A 2 7.80 -1.87 16.48
C LYS A 2 7.88 -2.60 15.16
N ILE A 3 6.97 -2.34 14.24
CA ILE A 3 6.86 -3.11 13.00
C ILE A 3 6.99 -2.16 11.83
N VAL A 4 7.87 -2.49 10.90
CA VAL A 4 7.87 -1.86 9.57
C VAL A 4 7.00 -2.70 8.66
N ALA A 5 6.12 -2.07 7.90
CA ALA A 5 5.30 -2.74 6.90
C ALA A 5 5.18 -1.85 5.68
N ALA A 6 4.88 -2.43 4.53
CA ALA A 6 4.57 -1.67 3.34
C ALA A 6 3.40 -2.30 2.58
N ASP A 7 2.72 -1.46 1.81
CA ASP A 7 1.70 -1.87 0.86
C ASP A 7 1.60 -0.87 -0.29
N SER A 8 1.05 -1.32 -1.42
CA SER A 8 0.75 -0.52 -2.60
C SER A 8 -0.75 -0.43 -2.82
N ALA A 9 -1.27 0.79 -2.88
CA ALA A 9 -2.71 0.99 -2.80
C ALA A 9 -3.25 2.07 -3.74
N ALA A 10 -4.57 1.96 -3.94
CA ALA A 10 -5.39 2.71 -4.87
C ALA A 10 -4.97 2.59 -6.34
N ALA A 11 -5.95 2.58 -7.23
CA ALA A 11 -5.71 2.36 -8.66
C ALA A 11 -6.46 3.38 -9.52
N ILE A 12 -5.81 3.90 -10.56
CA ILE A 12 -6.51 4.64 -11.61
C ILE A 12 -7.43 3.67 -12.33
N LEU A 13 -8.67 4.07 -12.55
CA LEU A 13 -9.70 3.27 -13.20
C LEU A 13 -9.99 3.77 -14.61
N ASN A 14 -10.40 2.87 -15.50
CA ASN A 14 -11.06 3.25 -16.76
C ASN A 14 -12.53 3.62 -16.54
N ASP A 15 -13.24 3.91 -17.63
CA ASP A 15 -14.65 4.29 -17.58
C ASP A 15 -15.56 3.15 -17.12
N GLU A 16 -15.14 1.91 -17.35
CA GLU A 16 -15.77 0.69 -16.89
C GLU A 16 -15.36 0.29 -15.48
N PHE A 17 -14.70 1.16 -14.70
CA PHE A 17 -14.26 0.89 -13.31
C PHE A 17 -13.24 -0.25 -13.15
N GLU A 18 -12.56 -0.63 -14.22
CA GLU A 18 -11.48 -1.60 -14.21
C GLU A 18 -10.16 -0.90 -13.86
N PRO A 19 -9.35 -1.49 -12.96
CA PRO A 19 -8.15 -0.84 -12.49
C PRO A 19 -7.02 -0.99 -13.53
N LEU A 20 -6.38 0.13 -13.86
CA LEU A 20 -5.31 0.23 -14.85
C LEU A 20 -3.94 0.17 -14.17
N CYS A 21 -3.67 1.14 -13.30
CA CYS A 21 -2.38 1.26 -12.62
C CYS A 21 -2.54 1.65 -11.14
N VAL A 22 -1.70 1.06 -10.29
CA VAL A 22 -1.58 1.37 -8.87
C VAL A 22 -0.80 2.68 -8.71
N VAL A 23 -1.29 3.56 -7.84
CA VAL A 23 -0.80 4.95 -7.76
C VAL A 23 0.34 5.12 -6.76
N ALA A 24 0.25 4.50 -5.59
CA ALA A 24 1.18 4.76 -4.50
C ALA A 24 1.65 3.50 -3.80
N THR A 25 2.88 3.54 -3.29
CA THR A 25 3.41 2.58 -2.31
C THR A 25 3.83 3.33 -1.06
N SER A 26 3.50 2.79 0.11
CA SER A 26 3.92 3.36 1.40
C SER A 26 4.55 2.30 2.28
N ALA A 27 5.67 2.65 2.92
CA ALA A 27 6.25 1.94 4.04
C ALA A 27 6.00 2.75 5.32
N VAL A 28 5.57 2.06 6.37
CA VAL A 28 5.17 2.65 7.64
C VAL A 28 5.91 1.97 8.77
N LEU A 29 6.29 2.76 9.79
CA LEU A 29 6.70 2.25 11.09
C LEU A 29 5.51 2.36 12.04
N VAL A 30 5.02 1.23 12.54
CA VAL A 30 3.90 1.16 13.48
C VAL A 30 4.40 0.74 14.86
N LYS A 31 3.89 1.40 15.89
CA LYS A 31 4.22 1.17 17.30
C LYS A 31 2.92 1.11 18.11
N PRO A 32 2.91 0.59 19.37
CA PRO A 32 1.74 0.67 20.24
C PRO A 32 1.17 2.09 20.25
N PRO A 33 -0.17 2.26 20.14
CA PRO A 33 -1.22 1.24 20.20
C PRO A 33 -1.61 0.60 18.86
N TYR A 34 -0.77 0.70 17.83
CA TYR A 34 -0.95 0.10 16.50
C TYR A 34 -2.20 0.56 15.74
N ARG A 35 -2.49 1.86 15.78
CA ARG A 35 -3.66 2.46 15.12
C ARG A 35 -3.33 3.30 13.88
N GLN A 36 -2.11 3.80 13.82
CA GLN A 36 -1.62 4.65 12.73
C GLN A 36 -0.10 4.54 12.61
N ALA A 37 0.44 4.99 11.49
CA ALA A 37 1.87 5.07 11.28
C ALA A 37 2.51 6.13 12.20
N SER A 38 3.62 5.78 12.84
CA SER A 38 4.47 6.73 13.56
C SER A 38 5.44 7.45 12.63
N ILE A 39 5.91 6.76 11.59
CA ILE A 39 6.76 7.30 10.52
C ILE A 39 6.22 6.72 9.21
N VAL A 40 6.21 7.54 8.17
CA VAL A 40 5.75 7.19 6.83
C VAL A 40 6.85 7.52 5.84
N LEU A 41 7.08 6.61 4.91
CA LEU A 41 7.79 6.86 3.66
C LEU A 41 6.85 6.46 2.54
N ALA A 42 6.51 7.37 1.64
CA ALA A 42 5.56 7.11 0.55
C ALA A 42 6.11 7.61 -0.79
N ARG A 43 5.79 6.89 -1.87
CA ARG A 43 6.21 7.23 -3.23
C ARG A 43 5.09 7.03 -4.23
N PRO A 44 4.98 7.90 -5.26
CA PRO A 44 4.18 7.58 -6.44
C PRO A 44 4.85 6.45 -7.21
N VAL A 45 4.07 5.49 -7.70
CA VAL A 45 4.58 4.35 -8.50
C VAL A 45 3.97 4.29 -9.89
N PHE A 46 2.66 4.51 -10.04
CA PHE A 46 1.95 4.44 -11.34
C PHE A 46 2.32 3.18 -12.15
N GLU A 47 2.30 2.02 -11.49
CA GLU A 47 2.65 0.72 -12.08
C GLU A 47 1.40 -0.09 -12.42
N ASP A 48 1.43 -0.90 -13.48
CA ASP A 48 0.30 -1.74 -13.87
C ASP A 48 -0.15 -2.67 -12.72
N VAL A 49 -1.46 -2.88 -12.58
CA VAL A 49 -2.04 -3.67 -11.48
C VAL A 49 -1.60 -5.15 -11.45
N ASN A 50 -1.12 -5.68 -12.58
CA ASN A 50 -0.59 -7.04 -12.69
C ASN A 50 0.94 -7.11 -12.54
N SER A 51 1.60 -6.00 -12.21
CA SER A 51 3.05 -5.89 -12.11
C SER A 51 3.57 -6.60 -10.87
N GLN A 52 4.41 -7.61 -11.07
CA GLN A 52 5.15 -8.28 -10.00
C GLN A 52 6.17 -7.37 -9.29
N LYS A 53 6.32 -6.12 -9.75
CA LYS A 53 7.23 -5.15 -9.17
C LYS A 53 6.68 -4.52 -7.90
N LEU A 54 5.36 -4.48 -7.69
CA LEU A 54 4.75 -3.81 -6.53
C LEU A 54 5.29 -4.38 -5.21
N ILE A 55 5.28 -5.70 -5.06
CA ILE A 55 5.81 -6.38 -3.87
C ILE A 55 7.32 -6.13 -3.67
N ILE A 56 8.06 -5.92 -4.77
CA ILE A 56 9.48 -5.57 -4.72
C ILE A 56 9.65 -4.11 -4.27
N HIS A 57 8.81 -3.19 -4.76
CA HIS A 57 8.80 -1.79 -4.33
C HIS A 57 8.49 -1.67 -2.84
N GLU A 58 7.53 -2.43 -2.33
CA GLU A 58 7.20 -2.51 -0.91
C GLU A 58 8.40 -2.96 -0.07
N ALA A 59 9.04 -4.08 -0.45
CA ALA A 59 10.21 -4.59 0.25
C ALA A 59 11.40 -3.61 0.22
N LEU A 60 11.64 -2.94 -0.92
CA LEU A 60 12.65 -1.89 -1.05
C LEU A 60 12.36 -0.69 -0.16
N LEU A 61 11.10 -0.27 -0.07
CA LEU A 61 10.70 0.88 0.73
C LEU A 61 10.79 0.58 2.23
N CYS A 62 10.48 -0.66 2.65
CA CYS A 62 10.77 -1.15 3.99
C CYS A 62 12.26 -1.08 4.32
N GLN A 63 13.13 -1.58 3.43
CA GLN A 63 14.58 -1.51 3.61
C GLN A 63 15.05 -0.06 3.74
N GLU A 64 14.52 0.85 2.93
CA GLU A 64 14.88 2.26 3.01
C GLU A 64 14.46 2.91 4.32
N LEU A 65 13.26 2.62 4.81
CA LEU A 65 12.79 3.13 6.10
C LEU A 65 13.69 2.64 7.25
N LEU A 66 14.18 1.40 7.19
CA LEU A 66 15.09 0.82 8.17
C LEU A 66 16.47 1.48 8.23
N LYS A 67 16.88 2.23 7.20
CA LYS A 67 18.14 3.02 7.24
C LYS A 67 18.11 4.10 8.31
N THR A 68 16.92 4.60 8.65
CA THR A 68 16.75 5.67 9.65
C THR A 68 15.97 5.22 10.88
N GLN A 69 15.23 4.11 10.78
CA GLN A 69 14.35 3.62 11.84
C GLN A 69 14.73 2.20 12.27
N ARG A 70 14.54 1.90 13.56
CA ARG A 70 14.64 0.52 14.07
C ARG A 70 13.26 -0.12 14.18
N SER A 71 13.17 -1.39 13.82
CA SER A 71 12.00 -2.25 14.03
C SER A 71 12.40 -3.59 14.63
N ASP A 72 11.40 -4.30 15.16
CA ASP A 72 11.54 -5.66 15.66
C ASP A 72 11.19 -6.70 14.58
N ALA A 73 10.39 -6.31 13.57
CA ALA A 73 10.02 -7.13 12.43
C ALA A 73 9.73 -6.25 11.19
N VAL A 74 9.78 -6.87 10.01
CA VAL A 74 9.22 -6.34 8.76
C VAL A 74 8.07 -7.25 8.32
N HIS A 75 6.92 -6.67 8.02
CA HIS A 75 5.77 -7.39 7.46
C HIS A 75 5.61 -7.02 5.98
N ILE A 76 5.45 -8.03 5.12
CA ILE A 76 5.22 -7.88 3.68
C ILE A 76 3.84 -8.41 3.30
N ASP A 77 3.17 -7.77 2.34
CA ASP A 77 1.81 -8.13 1.91
C ASP A 77 1.76 -9.39 1.05
N MET A 78 2.09 -10.51 1.68
CA MET A 78 2.00 -11.84 1.12
C MET A 78 1.38 -12.75 2.18
N THR A 79 0.16 -13.23 1.95
CA THR A 79 -0.52 -14.12 2.91
C THR A 79 0.05 -15.54 2.80
N LEU A 80 1.21 -15.78 3.42
CA LEU A 80 1.94 -17.07 3.39
C LEU A 80 2.14 -17.65 4.81
N GLY A 81 1.21 -17.35 5.72
CA GLY A 81 1.21 -17.91 7.07
C GLY A 81 2.34 -17.40 7.98
N GLY A 82 2.90 -16.21 7.69
CA GLY A 82 3.95 -15.61 8.50
C GLY A 82 5.33 -16.23 8.33
N ILE A 83 5.55 -17.03 7.28
CA ILE A 83 6.88 -17.58 6.96
C ILE A 83 7.89 -16.44 6.75
N THR A 84 9.12 -16.64 7.23
CA THR A 84 10.21 -15.73 6.90
C THR A 84 10.58 -15.88 5.42
N LEU A 85 10.79 -14.77 4.72
CA LEU A 85 11.09 -14.81 3.29
C LEU A 85 12.38 -15.58 2.97
N GLU A 86 13.37 -15.58 3.86
CA GLU A 86 14.60 -16.37 3.70
C GLU A 86 14.31 -17.88 3.57
N GLN A 87 13.32 -18.38 4.31
CA GLN A 87 12.92 -19.78 4.35
C GLN A 87 11.94 -20.17 3.22
N LEU A 88 11.43 -19.21 2.45
CA LEU A 88 10.51 -19.46 1.35
C LEU A 88 11.27 -20.01 0.12
N THR A 89 11.20 -21.33 -0.08
CA THR A 89 11.78 -22.02 -1.24
C THR A 89 10.72 -22.32 -2.30
N LEU A 90 11.14 -22.62 -3.53
CA LEU A 90 10.22 -23.03 -4.61
C LEU A 90 9.43 -24.30 -4.25
N THR A 91 10.07 -25.25 -3.57
CA THR A 91 9.42 -26.47 -3.09
C THR A 91 8.35 -26.17 -2.04
N ARG A 92 8.65 -25.29 -1.07
CA ARG A 92 7.65 -24.86 -0.07
C ARG A 92 6.50 -24.09 -0.72
N LEU A 93 6.80 -23.17 -1.64
CA LEU A 93 5.79 -22.43 -2.39
C LEU A 93 4.87 -23.36 -3.19
N ALA A 94 5.43 -24.41 -3.81
CA ALA A 94 4.64 -25.39 -4.55
C ALA A 94 3.64 -26.15 -3.65
N ALA A 95 4.03 -26.46 -2.41
CA ALA A 95 3.20 -27.15 -1.42
C ALA A 95 2.14 -26.25 -0.75
N MET A 96 2.20 -24.92 -0.90
CA MET A 96 1.27 -24.01 -0.24
C MET A 96 -0.15 -24.06 -0.84
N PRO A 97 -1.21 -23.90 -0.02
CA PRO A 97 -2.60 -23.91 -0.46
C PRO A 97 -3.04 -22.56 -1.04
N ILE A 98 -2.31 -22.07 -2.03
CA ILE A 98 -2.61 -20.82 -2.76
C ILE A 98 -2.80 -21.11 -4.25
N SER A 99 -3.46 -20.19 -4.97
CA SER A 99 -3.78 -20.37 -6.40
C SER A 99 -2.52 -20.48 -7.26
N SER A 100 -2.61 -21.18 -8.40
CA SER A 100 -1.49 -21.29 -9.34
C SER A 100 -1.02 -19.92 -9.83
N LYS A 101 -1.95 -18.99 -10.10
CA LYS A 101 -1.63 -17.61 -10.47
C LYS A 101 -0.80 -16.90 -9.39
N ALA A 102 -1.17 -17.06 -8.11
CA ALA A 102 -0.39 -16.50 -7.01
C ALA A 102 0.99 -17.16 -6.90
N LYS A 103 1.10 -18.48 -7.07
CA LYS A 103 2.41 -19.17 -7.08
C LYS A 103 3.32 -18.65 -8.20
N ASP A 104 2.78 -18.44 -9.40
CA ASP A 104 3.55 -17.96 -10.55
C ASP A 104 4.03 -16.53 -10.35
N SER A 105 3.15 -15.67 -9.85
CA SER A 105 3.45 -14.29 -9.43
C SER A 105 4.60 -14.26 -8.43
N ILE A 106 4.48 -15.01 -7.32
CA ILE A 106 5.50 -15.07 -6.28
C ILE A 106 6.81 -15.65 -6.83
N ARG A 107 6.75 -16.70 -7.65
CA ARG A 107 7.94 -17.36 -8.22
C ARG A 107 8.85 -16.37 -8.96
N GLN A 108 8.27 -15.43 -9.69
CA GLN A 108 9.03 -14.42 -10.45
C GLN A 108 9.71 -13.40 -9.54
N ALA A 109 9.05 -12.96 -8.46
CA ALA A 109 9.60 -11.99 -7.52
C ALA A 109 10.54 -12.62 -6.46
N LEU A 110 10.40 -13.92 -6.19
CA LEU A 110 11.02 -14.62 -5.07
C LEU A 110 12.55 -14.45 -4.99
N PRO A 111 13.35 -14.58 -6.08
CA PRO A 111 14.80 -14.42 -5.98
C PRO A 111 15.21 -13.04 -5.44
N LYS A 112 14.53 -11.99 -5.90
CA LYS A 112 14.78 -10.61 -5.46
C LYS A 112 14.30 -10.39 -4.03
N LEU A 113 13.11 -10.89 -3.68
CA LEU A 113 12.56 -10.80 -2.34
C LEU A 113 13.44 -11.50 -1.29
N ARG A 114 13.95 -12.69 -1.60
CA ARG A 114 14.87 -13.42 -0.72
C ARG A 114 16.18 -12.67 -0.52
N LYS A 115 16.73 -12.09 -1.59
CA LYS A 115 17.93 -11.26 -1.50
C LYS A 115 17.70 -10.06 -0.57
N LEU A 116 16.60 -9.32 -0.77
CA LEU A 116 16.24 -8.18 0.07
C LEU A 116 16.03 -8.58 1.54
N ALA A 117 15.37 -9.71 1.80
CA ALA A 117 15.18 -10.20 3.15
C ALA A 117 16.52 -10.56 3.83
N ALA A 118 17.43 -11.21 3.11
CA ALA A 118 18.76 -11.53 3.62
C ALA A 118 19.59 -10.26 3.90
N ASP A 119 19.51 -9.26 3.02
CA ASP A 119 20.18 -7.96 3.21
C ASP A 119 19.62 -7.23 4.44
N ILE A 120 18.29 -7.17 4.60
CA ILE A 120 17.63 -6.57 5.79
C ILE A 120 18.08 -7.26 7.07
N LYS A 121 18.11 -8.59 7.10
CA LYS A 121 18.54 -9.34 8.29
C LYS A 121 20.01 -9.11 8.61
N ARG A 122 20.88 -9.11 7.60
CA ARG A 122 22.32 -8.87 7.78
C ARG A 122 22.60 -7.46 8.31
N GLU A 123 21.93 -6.45 7.75
CA GLU A 123 22.23 -5.04 8.05
C GLU A 123 21.50 -4.52 9.29
N HIS A 124 20.30 -5.04 9.57
CA HIS A 124 19.43 -4.52 10.63
C HIS A 124 19.11 -5.56 11.72
N GLY A 125 19.43 -6.84 11.52
CA GLY A 125 19.09 -7.91 12.48
C GLY A 125 17.60 -8.23 12.55
N VAL A 126 16.82 -7.85 11.54
CA VAL A 126 15.36 -7.95 11.53
C VAL A 126 14.88 -9.02 10.54
N GLU A 127 13.87 -9.80 10.93
CA GLU A 127 13.24 -10.77 10.04
C GLU A 127 12.15 -10.14 9.18
N VAL A 128 12.04 -10.63 7.94
CA VAL A 128 11.00 -10.24 6.98
C VAL A 128 9.96 -11.34 6.85
N LEU A 129 8.73 -11.04 7.27
CA LEU A 129 7.64 -11.99 7.44
C LEU A 129 6.56 -11.78 6.35
N ALA A 130 6.19 -12.86 5.68
CA ALA A 130 5.07 -12.88 4.73
C ALA A 130 3.76 -13.18 5.47
N ILE A 131 3.18 -12.12 6.06
CA ILE A 131 1.95 -12.20 6.86
C ILE A 131 0.72 -11.85 6.02
N GLY A 132 0.82 -10.84 5.16
CA GLY A 132 -0.31 -10.39 4.34
C GLY A 132 -1.39 -9.69 5.16
N LYS A 133 -2.65 -9.86 4.73
CA LYS A 133 -3.87 -9.25 5.28
C LYS A 133 -4.10 -9.42 6.79
N GLU A 134 -3.47 -10.41 7.43
CA GLU A 134 -3.59 -10.62 8.89
C GLU A 134 -2.75 -9.62 9.71
N SER A 135 -1.95 -8.78 9.05
CA SER A 135 -1.09 -7.79 9.68
C SER A 135 -1.77 -6.42 9.76
N ILE A 136 -2.07 -5.98 10.99
CA ILE A 136 -2.54 -4.61 11.27
C ILE A 136 -1.58 -3.54 10.68
N PRO A 137 -0.24 -3.65 10.82
CA PRO A 137 0.68 -2.72 10.16
C PRO A 137 0.59 -2.67 8.63
N ILE A 138 0.26 -3.78 7.96
CA ILE A 138 0.08 -3.80 6.50
C ILE A 138 -1.21 -3.04 6.15
N ARG A 139 -2.30 -3.28 6.88
CA ARG A 139 -3.53 -2.50 6.69
C ARG A 139 -3.33 -1.00 6.92
N ILE A 140 -2.52 -0.61 7.91
CA ILE A 140 -2.14 0.80 8.11
C ILE A 140 -1.31 1.32 6.92
N ALA A 141 -0.40 0.50 6.37
CA ALA A 141 0.35 0.85 5.17
C ALA A 141 -0.59 1.04 3.96
N GLU A 142 -1.58 0.17 3.77
CA GLU A 142 -2.59 0.25 2.69
C GLU A 142 -3.39 1.55 2.77
N LEU A 143 -3.94 1.87 3.96
CA LEU A 143 -4.69 3.10 4.19
C LEU A 143 -3.80 4.34 3.98
N THR A 144 -2.52 4.26 4.39
CA THR A 144 -1.55 5.35 4.22
C THR A 144 -1.19 5.53 2.74
N ALA A 145 -0.95 4.44 2.01
CA ALA A 145 -0.73 4.46 0.58
C ALA A 145 -1.96 5.00 -0.16
N GLY A 146 -3.18 4.62 0.25
CA GLY A 146 -4.42 5.16 -0.30
C GLY A 146 -4.58 6.67 -0.05
N ALA A 147 -4.22 7.16 1.13
CA ALA A 147 -4.22 8.60 1.42
C ALA A 147 -3.23 9.36 0.53
N HIS A 148 -2.01 8.83 0.39
CA HIS A 148 -0.99 9.41 -0.48
C HIS A 148 -1.37 9.34 -1.96
N ALA A 149 -2.06 8.26 -2.38
CA ALA A 149 -2.54 8.11 -3.74
C ALA A 149 -3.52 9.21 -4.14
N ILE A 150 -4.39 9.66 -3.24
CA ILE A 150 -5.30 10.78 -3.52
C ILE A 150 -4.50 12.06 -3.79
N VAL A 151 -3.47 12.34 -2.99
CA VAL A 151 -2.58 13.51 -3.20
C VAL A 151 -1.81 13.38 -4.51
N PHE A 152 -1.21 12.23 -4.79
CA PHE A 152 -0.45 11.99 -6.03
C PHE A 152 -1.33 12.01 -7.29
N ALA A 153 -2.58 11.56 -7.17
CA ALA A 153 -3.57 11.63 -8.23
C ALA A 153 -3.99 13.07 -8.49
N ALA A 154 -4.21 13.88 -7.45
CA ALA A 154 -4.47 15.31 -7.61
C ALA A 154 -3.29 16.04 -8.30
N ASP A 155 -2.04 15.75 -7.88
CA ASP A 155 -0.83 16.23 -8.56
C ASP A 155 -0.84 15.88 -10.06
N LYS A 156 -1.22 14.65 -10.41
CA LYS A 156 -1.27 14.16 -11.79
C LYS A 156 -2.35 14.88 -12.60
N VAL A 157 -3.56 15.02 -12.05
CA VAL A 157 -4.69 15.74 -12.66
C VAL A 157 -4.31 17.18 -13.01
N MET A 158 -3.62 17.86 -12.09
CA MET A 158 -3.17 19.24 -12.32
C MET A 158 -2.12 19.33 -13.43
N LYS A 159 -1.17 18.39 -13.47
CA LYS A 159 -0.14 18.36 -14.52
C LYS A 159 -0.69 18.04 -15.90
N GLU A 160 -1.68 17.14 -15.97
CA GLU A 160 -2.24 16.65 -17.23
C GLU A 160 -3.48 17.43 -17.66
N SER A 161 -4.01 18.29 -16.79
CA SER A 161 -5.28 19.02 -17.01
C SER A 161 -6.42 18.09 -17.42
N ARG A 162 -6.44 16.88 -16.86
CA ARG A 162 -7.35 15.79 -17.25
C ARG A 162 -7.97 15.16 -16.01
N GLU A 163 -9.27 14.89 -16.11
CA GLU A 163 -10.01 14.08 -15.13
C GLU A 163 -9.38 12.69 -14.95
N LEU A 164 -9.42 12.17 -13.72
CA LEU A 164 -9.19 10.75 -13.46
C LEU A 164 -10.25 10.15 -12.53
N LYS A 165 -10.41 8.83 -12.62
CA LYS A 165 -11.11 8.00 -11.66
C LYS A 165 -10.10 7.21 -10.83
N LEU A 166 -10.27 7.20 -9.51
CA LEU A 166 -9.38 6.52 -8.57
C LEU A 166 -10.18 5.55 -7.71
N GLY A 167 -9.88 4.26 -7.79
CA GLY A 167 -10.37 3.24 -6.85
C GLY A 167 -9.56 3.26 -5.57
N LEU A 168 -10.24 3.21 -4.44
CA LEU A 168 -9.64 3.29 -3.10
C LEU A 168 -9.52 1.90 -2.45
N PRO A 169 -8.70 1.75 -1.39
CA PRO A 169 -8.67 0.54 -0.57
C PRO A 169 -10.06 0.04 -0.15
N ILE A 170 -10.18 -1.27 0.08
CA ILE A 170 -11.44 -1.87 0.50
C ILE A 170 -11.90 -1.28 1.84
N ALA A 171 -13.20 -1.08 1.97
CA ALA A 171 -13.91 -0.70 3.20
C ALA A 171 -13.18 0.41 3.95
N CYS A 172 -12.98 1.54 3.28
CA CYS A 172 -12.42 2.74 3.89
C CYS A 172 -13.31 3.96 3.69
N GLU A 173 -13.16 4.94 4.57
CA GLU A 173 -13.76 6.27 4.50
C GLU A 173 -12.66 7.31 4.25
N VAL A 174 -12.89 8.22 3.31
CA VAL A 174 -12.00 9.36 3.04
C VAL A 174 -12.48 10.60 3.79
N LYS A 175 -11.56 11.29 4.45
CA LYS A 175 -11.77 12.64 4.98
C LYS A 175 -10.69 13.57 4.48
N LEU A 176 -11.11 14.58 3.74
CA LEU A 176 -10.26 15.70 3.34
C LEU A 176 -10.23 16.71 4.49
N PHE A 177 -9.04 17.24 4.76
CA PHE A 177 -8.85 18.35 5.69
C PHE A 177 -7.89 19.37 5.06
N GLU A 178 -7.73 20.53 5.70
CA GLU A 178 -7.08 21.70 5.09
C GLU A 178 -5.70 21.40 4.44
N ASN A 179 -4.94 20.48 5.03
CA ASN A 179 -3.56 20.17 4.65
C ASN A 179 -3.34 18.69 4.29
N GLY A 180 -4.39 17.94 3.93
CA GLY A 180 -4.19 16.54 3.57
C GLY A 180 -5.44 15.66 3.55
N VAL A 181 -5.16 14.36 3.63
CA VAL A 181 -6.12 13.28 3.46
C VAL A 181 -5.97 12.30 4.63
N LEU A 182 -7.10 11.85 5.16
CA LEU A 182 -7.20 10.79 6.15
C LEU A 182 -8.06 9.67 5.57
N LEU A 183 -7.53 8.46 5.52
CA LEU A 183 -8.30 7.24 5.26
C LEU A 183 -8.50 6.49 6.58
N ARG A 184 -9.75 6.07 6.85
CA ARG A 184 -10.09 5.24 8.02
C ARG A 184 -10.65 3.91 7.56
N SER A 185 -10.31 2.82 8.26
CA SER A 185 -10.95 1.54 8.00
C SER A 185 -12.42 1.56 8.46
N LEU A 186 -13.26 0.86 7.70
CA LEU A 186 -14.65 0.53 7.99
C LEU A 186 -14.84 -0.97 8.23
N LEU A 187 -13.76 -1.77 8.20
CA LEU A 187 -13.84 -3.20 8.48
C LEU A 187 -14.16 -3.45 9.96
N PRO A 188 -15.01 -4.44 10.28
CA PRO A 188 -15.24 -4.85 11.65
C PRO A 188 -13.92 -5.20 12.37
N ALA A 189 -13.82 -4.87 13.65
CA ALA A 189 -12.63 -5.09 14.49
C ALA A 189 -11.36 -4.32 14.10
N GLU A 190 -11.36 -3.53 13.02
CA GLU A 190 -10.28 -2.58 12.67
C GLU A 190 -10.54 -1.16 13.21
N HIS A 191 -11.16 -1.09 14.39
CA HIS A 191 -11.56 0.19 14.98
C HIS A 191 -10.35 1.12 15.15
N ASP A 192 -10.52 2.37 14.72
CA ASP A 192 -9.52 3.44 14.76
C ASP A 192 -8.27 3.26 13.88
N LEU A 193 -8.23 2.25 12.98
CA LEU A 193 -7.14 2.15 12.02
C LEU A 193 -7.23 3.26 10.98
N SER A 194 -6.12 3.95 10.77
CA SER A 194 -6.07 5.04 9.80
C SER A 194 -4.71 5.25 9.14
N GLY A 195 -4.76 5.82 7.94
CA GLY A 195 -3.62 6.31 7.18
C GLY A 195 -3.79 7.79 6.86
N ILE A 196 -2.70 8.54 6.89
CA ILE A 196 -2.71 10.00 6.70
C ILE A 196 -1.66 10.37 5.66
N ALA A 197 -2.03 11.28 4.77
CA ALA A 197 -1.11 11.94 3.86
C ALA A 197 -1.24 13.45 3.99
N LYS A 198 -0.11 14.15 4.03
CA LYS A 198 -0.08 15.61 3.94
C LYS A 198 0.00 16.03 2.47
N ASP A 199 -0.70 17.11 2.15
CA ASP A 199 -0.61 17.76 0.84
C ASP A 199 0.32 18.97 0.92
N GLU A 200 1.62 18.72 0.80
CA GLU A 200 2.65 19.76 0.91
C GLU A 200 2.61 20.77 -0.25
N LYS A 201 2.06 20.38 -1.40
CA LYS A 201 1.98 21.22 -2.62
C LYS A 201 0.67 21.98 -2.74
N GLY A 202 -0.33 21.67 -1.92
CA GLY A 202 -1.66 22.26 -1.99
C GLY A 202 -2.48 21.79 -3.20
N SER A 203 -2.13 20.66 -3.81
CA SER A 203 -2.79 20.14 -5.01
C SER A 203 -4.25 19.76 -4.78
N LEU A 204 -4.63 19.35 -3.56
CA LEU A 204 -6.02 19.06 -3.20
C LEU A 204 -6.91 20.31 -3.29
N LYS A 205 -6.35 21.51 -3.05
CA LYS A 205 -7.11 22.77 -3.15
C LYS A 205 -7.43 23.10 -4.60
N MET A 206 -6.62 22.61 -5.54
CA MET A 206 -6.71 22.89 -6.97
C MET A 206 -7.61 21.91 -7.73
N VAL A 207 -8.16 20.88 -7.07
CA VAL A 207 -9.03 19.88 -7.70
C VAL A 207 -10.39 19.81 -7.00
N GLN A 208 -11.41 19.41 -7.74
CA GLN A 208 -12.68 18.96 -7.20
C GLN A 208 -12.67 17.44 -7.09
N ILE A 209 -13.05 16.92 -5.92
CA ILE A 209 -13.09 15.49 -5.62
C ILE A 209 -14.53 15.10 -5.29
N SER A 210 -15.05 14.11 -5.98
CA SER A 210 -16.37 13.51 -5.74
C SER A 210 -16.20 12.04 -5.42
N GLU A 211 -16.72 11.59 -4.28
CA GLU A 211 -16.60 10.20 -3.80
C GLU A 211 -17.92 9.44 -3.91
N TYR A 212 -17.87 8.20 -4.37
CA TYR A 212 -19.04 7.34 -4.53
C TYR A 212 -18.65 5.85 -4.42
N ALA A 213 -19.65 4.96 -4.36
CA ALA A 213 -19.39 3.52 -4.33
C ALA A 213 -18.90 3.04 -5.71
N ASN A 214 -17.92 2.13 -5.73
CA ASN A 214 -17.52 1.49 -6.99
C ASN A 214 -18.62 0.49 -7.42
N PRO A 215 -19.24 0.67 -8.61
CA PRO A 215 -20.35 -0.17 -9.05
C PRO A 215 -19.94 -1.62 -9.41
N ARG A 216 -18.65 -1.89 -9.64
CA ARG A 216 -18.15 -3.24 -10.00
C ARG A 216 -17.54 -4.00 -8.84
N SER A 217 -17.11 -3.29 -7.79
CA SER A 217 -16.34 -3.86 -6.69
C SER A 217 -16.98 -3.51 -5.35
N ARG A 218 -17.84 -4.40 -4.83
CA ARG A 218 -18.51 -4.20 -3.53
C ARG A 218 -17.48 -3.97 -2.42
N GLY A 219 -17.74 -2.96 -1.60
CA GLY A 219 -16.86 -2.57 -0.49
C GLY A 219 -15.74 -1.61 -0.90
N PHE A 220 -15.54 -1.36 -2.19
CA PHE A 220 -14.58 -0.36 -2.67
C PHE A 220 -15.30 0.96 -2.97
N ARG A 221 -14.62 2.06 -2.68
CA ARG A 221 -15.04 3.43 -3.03
C ARG A 221 -14.25 3.88 -4.26
N ALA A 222 -14.81 4.82 -5.01
CA ALA A 222 -14.14 5.47 -6.12
C ALA A 222 -14.22 6.98 -5.96
N LEU A 223 -13.19 7.67 -6.43
CA LEU A 223 -13.15 9.12 -6.55
C LEU A 223 -13.13 9.51 -8.02
N THR A 224 -13.88 10.54 -8.38
CA THR A 224 -13.60 11.33 -9.58
C THR A 224 -12.85 12.59 -9.14
N ILE A 225 -11.70 12.84 -9.78
CA ILE A 225 -10.83 14.00 -9.48
C ILE A 225 -10.72 14.84 -10.76
N ILE A 226 -11.15 16.10 -10.68
CA ILE A 226 -11.24 17.02 -11.83
C ILE A 226 -10.47 18.31 -11.48
N PRO A 227 -9.72 18.92 -12.41
CA PRO A 227 -9.10 20.23 -12.19
C PRO A 227 -10.16 21.31 -11.88
N LYS A 228 -9.92 22.18 -10.90
CA LYS A 228 -10.67 23.43 -10.78
C LYS A 228 -10.12 24.40 -11.82
N ILE A 229 -10.97 24.79 -12.76
CA ILE A 229 -10.69 25.84 -13.75
C ILE A 229 -10.74 27.20 -13.05
#